data_AF-A0A7X9VXS4-F1
#
_entry.id   AF-A0A7X9VXS4-F1
#
_cell.length_a   1.000
_cell.length_b   1.000
_cell.length_c   1.000
_cell.angle_alpha   90.00
_cell.angle_beta   90.00
_cell.angle_gamma   90.00
#
_symmetry.space_group_name_H-M   'P 1'
#
loop_
_entity.id
_entity.type
_entity.pdbx_description
1 polymer ?
#
loop_
_entity_poly.entity_id
_entity_poly.type
_entity_poly.pdbx_seq_one_letter_code
_entity_poly.pdbx_strand_id
1 'polypeptide(L)'
;MFQALRGLALAGAAALAGCASSPDVYEKHVRSEDAKPADVALTLDVTFARAPDYEPRTNEFGSKVKRVEYAGYPSLDVPFYQKGLGFDLGVLGDPRALLALPYPSPTTRTTSAQLKIFGERLDATRYRFVVLPRPGWNSMNSFQVAFAINGRREGMTFAYSAKTVCESRFDVTTPTYGFGMSVAASFPGGKPGCLKACDARPGYPGQCAFFSGVE
;
A
#
# COMPACT_ATOMS: atom_id res chain seq x y z
N MET A 1 18.86 -44.31 31.89
CA MET A 1 19.24 -42.89 31.82
C MET A 1 19.47 -42.40 30.38
N PHE A 2 18.77 -42.94 29.38
CA PHE A 2 18.94 -42.56 27.95
C PHE A 2 17.62 -42.16 27.24
N GLN A 3 16.48 -42.26 27.92
CA GLN A 3 15.16 -41.88 27.37
C GLN A 3 14.79 -40.41 27.64
N ALA A 4 15.31 -39.81 28.72
CA ALA A 4 14.99 -38.42 29.09
C ALA A 4 15.61 -37.38 28.14
N LEU A 5 16.75 -37.68 27.50
CA LEU A 5 17.39 -36.76 26.56
C LEU A 5 16.70 -36.68 25.19
N ARG A 6 15.98 -37.73 24.76
CA ARG A 6 15.27 -37.73 23.47
C ARG A 6 14.01 -36.86 23.48
N GLY A 7 13.34 -36.73 24.63
CA GLY A 7 12.15 -35.88 24.78
C GLY A 7 12.46 -34.38 24.73
N LEU A 8 13.61 -33.96 25.26
CA LEU A 8 14.02 -32.55 25.26
C LEU A 8 14.43 -32.04 23.87
N ALA A 9 15.05 -32.90 23.06
CA ALA A 9 15.52 -32.53 21.72
C ALA A 9 14.37 -32.26 20.73
N LEU A 10 13.24 -32.97 20.85
CA LEU A 10 12.05 -32.71 20.02
C LEU A 10 11.29 -31.44 20.43
N ALA A 11 11.31 -31.08 21.72
CA ALA A 11 10.66 -29.85 22.19
C ALA A 11 11.42 -28.58 21.75
N GLY A 12 12.75 -28.64 21.66
CA GLY A 12 13.58 -27.52 21.19
C GLY A 12 13.41 -27.18 19.71
N ALA A 13 13.22 -28.18 18.86
CA ALA A 13 13.01 -27.98 17.42
C ALA A 13 11.63 -27.35 17.11
N ALA A 14 10.59 -27.68 17.88
CA ALA A 14 9.27 -27.09 17.73
C ALA A 14 9.21 -25.62 18.20
N ALA A 15 10.04 -25.24 19.18
CA ALA A 15 10.10 -23.87 19.69
C ALA A 15 10.82 -22.89 18.72
N LEU A 16 11.73 -23.39 17.87
CA LEU A 16 12.50 -22.56 16.94
C LEU A 16 11.83 -22.35 15.57
N ALA A 17 10.76 -23.08 15.26
CA ALA A 17 9.98 -22.89 14.04
C ALA A 17 8.99 -21.70 14.12
N GLY A 18 8.93 -21.00 15.26
CA GLY A 18 7.89 -20.00 15.56
C GLY A 18 8.04 -18.60 14.98
N CYS A 19 9.14 -18.26 14.29
CA CYS A 19 9.38 -16.87 13.84
C CYS A 19 9.81 -16.76 12.38
N ALA A 20 9.22 -17.56 11.48
CA ALA A 20 9.13 -17.16 10.08
C ALA A 20 7.84 -16.33 9.92
N SER A 21 7.83 -15.11 10.46
CA SER A 21 6.77 -14.16 10.15
C SER A 21 6.86 -13.79 8.68
N SER A 22 5.92 -14.33 7.89
CA SER A 22 5.58 -13.76 6.59
C SER A 22 5.44 -12.24 6.77
N PRO A 23 5.95 -11.40 5.84
CA PRO A 23 5.69 -9.97 5.90
C PRO A 23 4.18 -9.79 5.85
N ASP A 24 3.60 -9.49 7.02
CA ASP A 24 2.17 -9.25 7.19
C ASP A 24 1.86 -7.99 6.37
N VAL A 25 1.26 -8.19 5.19
CA VAL A 25 0.73 -7.07 4.40
C VAL A 25 -0.47 -6.58 5.17
N TYR A 26 -0.21 -5.64 6.07
CA TYR A 26 -1.26 -4.98 6.84
C TYR A 26 -2.10 -4.15 5.88
N GLU A 27 -3.26 -4.68 5.50
CA GLU A 27 -4.26 -4.00 4.70
C GLU A 27 -5.29 -3.38 5.64
N LYS A 28 -5.22 -2.06 5.82
CA LYS A 28 -6.28 -1.31 6.50
C LYS A 28 -7.15 -0.66 5.46
N HIS A 29 -8.45 -0.79 5.66
CA HIS A 29 -9.46 -0.16 4.82
C HIS A 29 -10.05 1.05 5.56
N VAL A 30 -10.14 2.18 4.87
CA VAL A 30 -10.69 3.45 5.42
C VAL A 30 -11.62 4.06 4.39
N ARG A 31 -12.74 4.65 4.80
CA ARG A 31 -13.58 5.47 3.91
C ARG A 31 -13.14 6.92 4.00
N SER A 32 -13.21 7.65 2.89
CA SER A 32 -12.77 9.04 2.86
C SER A 32 -13.59 9.93 3.80
N GLU A 33 -14.88 9.62 3.98
CA GLU A 33 -15.80 10.29 4.89
C GLU A 33 -15.45 10.10 6.39
N ASP A 34 -14.80 8.99 6.75
CA ASP A 34 -14.43 8.68 8.14
C ASP A 34 -13.07 9.27 8.55
N ALA A 35 -12.36 9.89 7.60
CA ALA A 35 -11.03 10.43 7.85
C ALA A 35 -11.08 11.73 8.67
N LYS A 36 -10.14 11.87 9.61
CA LYS A 36 -9.97 13.11 10.35
C LYS A 36 -9.32 14.18 9.44
N PRO A 37 -9.90 15.37 9.29
CA PRO A 37 -9.35 16.42 8.42
C PRO A 37 -7.92 16.84 8.77
N ALA A 38 -7.54 16.76 10.05
CA ALA A 38 -6.20 17.13 10.53
C ALA A 38 -5.10 16.17 10.05
N ASP A 39 -5.45 14.93 9.71
CA ASP A 39 -4.49 13.89 9.30
C ASP A 39 -4.40 13.76 7.77
N VAL A 40 -5.10 14.60 7.00
CA VAL A 40 -5.14 14.52 5.53
C VAL A 40 -3.86 15.12 4.94
N ALA A 41 -3.18 14.37 4.08
CA ALA A 41 -2.03 14.87 3.32
C ALA A 41 -2.47 15.68 2.08
N LEU A 42 -3.50 15.21 1.37
CA LEU A 42 -4.20 15.96 0.32
C LEU A 42 -5.62 15.39 0.10
N THR A 43 -6.50 16.23 -0.40
CA THR A 43 -7.83 15.84 -0.91
C THR A 43 -7.76 15.77 -2.43
N LEU A 44 -8.21 14.66 -3.00
CA LEU A 44 -8.22 14.42 -4.43
C LEU A 44 -9.67 14.30 -4.91
N ASP A 45 -10.12 15.27 -5.68
CA ASP A 45 -11.39 15.22 -6.38
C ASP A 45 -11.16 14.60 -7.77
N VAL A 46 -11.89 13.54 -8.07
CA VAL A 46 -11.79 12.78 -9.31
C VAL A 46 -13.12 12.80 -10.02
N THR A 47 -13.12 13.16 -11.30
CA THR A 47 -14.28 13.10 -12.18
C THR A 47 -14.01 12.10 -13.28
N PHE A 48 -14.72 10.98 -13.29
CA PHE A 48 -14.61 9.99 -14.34
C PHE A 48 -15.44 10.41 -15.56
N ALA A 49 -14.90 10.28 -16.77
CA ALA A 49 -15.66 10.58 -17.99
C ALA A 49 -16.87 9.63 -18.16
N ARG A 50 -16.80 8.45 -17.55
CA ARG A 50 -17.90 7.48 -17.45
C ARG A 50 -18.02 7.02 -16.00
N ALA A 51 -19.25 6.88 -15.53
CA ALA A 51 -19.52 6.40 -14.17
C ALA A 51 -18.84 5.03 -13.93
N PRO A 52 -18.02 4.90 -12.87
CA PRO A 52 -17.47 3.62 -12.47
C PRO A 52 -18.57 2.69 -11.94
N ASP A 53 -18.31 1.39 -11.98
CA ASP A 53 -19.13 0.39 -11.33
C ASP A 53 -19.18 0.70 -9.84
N TYR A 54 -20.39 0.85 -9.32
CA TYR A 54 -20.63 1.18 -7.92
C TYR A 54 -21.58 0.16 -7.31
N GLU A 55 -20.99 -0.85 -6.68
CA GLU A 55 -21.72 -1.90 -5.99
C GLU A 55 -21.15 -2.07 -4.57
N PRO A 56 -21.34 -1.07 -3.70
CA PRO A 56 -20.74 -1.03 -2.38
C PRO A 56 -21.20 -2.21 -1.52
N ARG A 57 -20.24 -2.96 -0.97
CA ARG A 57 -20.49 -4.02 0.00
C ARG A 57 -19.64 -3.78 1.24
N THR A 58 -20.25 -3.92 2.41
CA THR A 58 -19.57 -3.83 3.71
C THR A 58 -19.80 -5.14 4.44
N ASN A 59 -18.72 -5.87 4.70
CA ASN A 59 -18.77 -7.11 5.46
C ASN A 59 -18.11 -6.88 6.81
N GLU A 60 -18.82 -7.19 7.90
CA GLU A 60 -18.28 -7.15 9.25
C GLU A 60 -17.97 -8.58 9.74
N PHE A 61 -16.73 -8.81 10.16
CA PHE A 61 -16.26 -10.09 10.66
C PHE A 61 -15.83 -9.99 12.13
N GLY A 62 -16.11 -11.05 12.90
CA GLY A 62 -15.64 -11.22 14.28
C GLY A 62 -16.57 -10.61 15.34
N SER A 63 -16.68 -11.29 16.50
CA SER A 63 -17.54 -10.87 17.62
C SER A 63 -16.82 -10.02 18.67
N LYS A 64 -15.49 -10.15 18.82
CA LYS A 64 -14.68 -9.41 19.81
C LYS A 64 -13.73 -8.38 19.19
N VAL A 65 -13.21 -8.64 17.99
CA VAL A 65 -12.43 -7.69 17.18
C VAL A 65 -13.18 -7.52 15.87
N LYS A 66 -13.83 -6.37 15.70
CA LYS A 66 -14.57 -6.06 14.47
C LYS A 66 -13.59 -5.78 13.35
N ARG A 67 -13.53 -6.66 12.35
CA ARG A 67 -12.86 -6.43 11.07
C ARG A 67 -13.91 -6.03 10.05
N VAL A 68 -13.80 -4.82 9.51
CA VAL A 68 -14.71 -4.31 8.47
C VAL A 68 -13.97 -4.35 7.14
N GLU A 69 -14.57 -5.01 6.15
CA GLU A 69 -14.09 -5.04 4.78
C GLU A 69 -15.05 -4.29 3.88
N TYR A 70 -14.51 -3.45 3.00
CA TYR A 70 -15.30 -2.75 1.99
C TYR A 70 -14.91 -3.22 0.59
N ALA A 71 -15.89 -3.36 -0.29
CA ALA A 71 -15.70 -3.77 -1.68
C ALA A 71 -16.66 -3.04 -2.62
N GLY A 72 -16.33 -3.00 -3.91
CA GLY A 72 -17.20 -2.45 -4.97
C GLY A 72 -17.28 -0.93 -5.06
N TYR A 73 -16.37 -0.24 -4.37
CA TYR A 73 -16.15 1.22 -4.48
C TYR A 73 -14.90 1.51 -5.32
N PRO A 74 -14.85 2.64 -6.03
CA PRO A 74 -13.58 3.25 -6.41
C PRO A 74 -12.71 3.49 -5.16
N SER A 75 -11.42 3.17 -5.26
CA SER A 75 -10.50 3.20 -4.13
C SER A 75 -9.17 3.84 -4.49
N LEU A 76 -8.48 4.31 -3.47
CA LEU A 76 -7.13 4.83 -3.54
C LEU A 76 -6.20 3.89 -2.76
N ASP A 77 -5.25 3.30 -3.46
CA ASP A 77 -4.27 2.38 -2.89
C ASP A 77 -2.95 3.13 -2.65
N VAL A 78 -2.56 3.26 -1.38
CA VAL A 78 -1.33 3.93 -0.95
C VAL A 78 -0.30 2.89 -0.50
N PRO A 79 0.83 2.73 -1.22
CA PRO A 79 1.92 1.90 -0.76
C PRO A 79 2.74 2.60 0.32
N PHE A 80 3.02 1.85 1.39
CA PHE A 80 3.92 2.23 2.48
C PHE A 80 5.04 1.21 2.62
N TYR A 81 6.21 1.66 3.04
CA TYR A 81 7.35 0.80 3.33
C TYR A 81 8.06 1.23 4.60
N GLN A 82 8.65 0.24 5.29
CA GLN A 82 9.51 0.46 6.44
C GLN A 82 10.79 -0.35 6.23
N LYS A 83 11.94 0.33 6.32
CA LYS A 83 13.24 -0.34 6.37
C LYS A 83 13.49 -0.72 7.83
N GLY A 84 13.71 -2.00 8.08
CA GLY A 84 14.05 -2.55 9.39
C GLY A 84 15.37 -3.34 9.32
N LEU A 85 15.99 -3.53 10.48
CA LEU A 85 17.11 -4.45 10.63
C LEU A 85 16.56 -5.83 10.98
N GLY A 86 16.87 -6.82 10.15
CA GLY A 86 16.67 -8.25 10.42
C GLY A 86 18.01 -8.92 10.71
N PHE A 87 17.95 -10.15 11.20
CA PHE A 87 19.11 -11.03 11.29
C PHE A 87 18.80 -12.30 10.52
N ASP A 88 19.65 -12.65 9.55
CA ASP A 88 19.59 -13.95 8.89
C ASP A 88 20.69 -14.84 9.48
N LEU A 89 20.33 -16.10 9.75
CA LEU A 89 21.25 -17.09 10.32
C LEU A 89 22.08 -17.69 9.18
N GLY A 90 23.35 -17.30 9.11
CA GLY A 90 24.34 -17.95 8.26
C GLY A 90 24.94 -19.16 8.95
N VAL A 91 25.36 -20.17 8.18
CA VAL A 91 26.13 -21.32 8.70
C VAL A 91 27.59 -21.13 8.31
N LEU A 92 28.46 -21.01 9.31
CA LEU A 92 29.91 -21.06 9.13
C LEU A 92 30.39 -22.48 9.44
N GLY A 93 31.02 -23.13 8.45
CA GLY A 93 31.65 -24.44 8.58
C GLY A 93 31.92 -25.09 7.23
N ASP A 94 33.04 -25.80 7.10
CA ASP A 94 33.27 -26.75 5.99
C ASP A 94 32.14 -27.79 6.06
N PRO A 95 31.38 -28.08 4.97
CA PRO A 95 30.30 -29.08 4.98
C PRO A 95 30.72 -30.47 5.45
N ARG A 96 32.03 -30.72 5.63
CA ARG A 96 32.61 -31.96 6.20
C ARG A 96 32.85 -31.92 7.71
N ALA A 97 32.82 -30.75 8.34
CA ALA A 97 32.99 -30.58 9.79
C ALA A 97 31.61 -30.47 10.46
N LEU A 98 31.32 -31.41 11.37
CA LEU A 98 30.03 -31.60 12.07
C LEU A 98 29.62 -30.48 13.06
N LEU A 99 30.04 -29.23 12.85
CA LEU A 99 29.64 -28.09 13.68
C LEU A 99 29.26 -26.90 12.79
N ALA A 100 28.00 -26.89 12.36
CA ALA A 100 27.35 -25.71 11.81
C ALA A 100 27.02 -24.75 12.98
N LEU A 101 27.81 -23.70 13.15
CA LEU A 101 27.51 -22.66 14.14
C LEU A 101 26.62 -21.60 13.47
N PRO A 102 25.36 -21.42 13.92
CA PRO A 102 24.51 -20.35 13.42
C PRO A 102 25.06 -19.01 13.89
N TYR A 103 25.41 -18.12 12.95
CA TYR A 103 25.83 -16.77 13.27
C TYR A 103 24.80 -15.75 12.72
N PRO A 104 24.27 -14.84 13.55
CA PRO A 104 23.34 -13.82 13.10
C PRO A 104 24.09 -12.78 12.25
N SER A 105 23.79 -12.76 10.96
CA SER A 105 24.26 -11.72 10.06
C SER A 105 23.20 -10.61 9.96
N PRO A 106 23.55 -9.33 10.18
CA PRO A 106 22.60 -8.25 10.05
C PRO A 106 22.18 -8.13 8.58
N THR A 107 20.88 -8.14 8.32
CA THR A 107 20.30 -7.95 6.98
C THR A 107 19.27 -6.84 7.00
N THR A 108 19.17 -6.08 5.91
CA THR A 108 18.13 -5.06 5.78
C THR A 108 16.86 -5.73 5.29
N ARG A 109 15.77 -5.65 6.07
CA ARG A 109 14.44 -6.11 5.64
C ARG A 109 13.55 -4.92 5.31
N THR A 110 12.92 -4.96 4.14
CA THR A 110 11.87 -4.01 3.76
C THR A 110 10.53 -4.65 4.00
N THR A 111 9.74 -4.12 4.94
CA THR A 111 8.33 -4.47 5.07
C THR A 111 7.50 -3.50 4.26
N SER A 112 6.46 -4.01 3.60
CA SER A 112 5.51 -3.19 2.84
C SER A 112 4.12 -3.31 3.44
N ALA A 113 3.31 -2.28 3.23
CA ALA A 113 1.92 -2.29 3.63
C ALA A 113 1.12 -1.43 2.67
N GLN A 114 -0.18 -1.71 2.57
CA GLN A 114 -1.08 -0.99 1.67
C GLN A 114 -2.25 -0.44 2.47
N LEU A 115 -2.53 0.84 2.28
CA LEU A 115 -3.72 1.48 2.81
C LEU A 115 -4.68 1.67 1.66
N LYS A 116 -5.88 1.11 1.81
CA LYS A 116 -6.94 1.25 0.84
C LYS A 116 -7.97 2.25 1.34
N ILE A 117 -8.15 3.32 0.57
CA ILE A 117 -9.04 4.42 0.93
C ILE A 117 -10.19 4.48 -0.07
N PHE A 118 -11.41 4.24 0.41
CA PHE A 118 -12.60 4.25 -0.45
C PHE A 118 -13.11 5.67 -0.64
N GLY A 119 -13.40 6.03 -1.89
CA GLY A 119 -13.86 7.37 -2.24
C GLY A 119 -15.25 7.67 -1.70
N GLU A 120 -15.44 8.90 -1.22
CA GLU A 120 -16.76 9.48 -0.99
C GLU A 120 -17.40 9.76 -2.35
N ARG A 121 -18.61 9.24 -2.58
CA ARG A 121 -19.34 9.48 -3.83
C ARG A 121 -20.07 10.81 -3.74
N LEU A 122 -19.67 11.79 -4.56
CA LEU A 122 -20.35 13.09 -4.66
C LEU A 122 -21.52 13.03 -5.66
N ASP A 123 -21.32 12.33 -6.78
CA ASP A 123 -22.40 11.95 -7.71
C ASP A 123 -22.04 10.68 -8.51
N ALA A 124 -22.68 10.40 -9.64
CA ALA A 124 -22.41 9.21 -10.45
C ALA A 124 -21.01 9.15 -11.06
N THR A 125 -20.36 10.29 -11.26
CA THR A 125 -19.05 10.41 -11.93
C THR A 125 -18.00 11.09 -11.08
N ARG A 126 -18.40 11.82 -10.04
CA ARG A 126 -17.52 12.58 -9.16
C ARG A 126 -17.35 11.88 -7.82
N TYR A 127 -16.09 11.68 -7.46
CA TYR A 127 -15.67 11.06 -6.21
C TYR A 127 -14.62 11.91 -5.54
N ARG A 128 -14.67 11.96 -4.21
CA ARG A 128 -13.67 12.63 -3.38
C ARG A 128 -12.89 11.60 -2.60
N PHE A 129 -11.57 11.67 -2.69
CA PHE A 129 -10.65 10.83 -1.95
C PHE A 129 -9.82 11.70 -1.02
N VAL A 130 -9.38 11.11 0.09
CA VAL A 130 -8.40 11.72 0.99
C VAL A 130 -7.17 10.82 1.02
N VAL A 131 -6.00 11.40 0.83
CA VAL A 131 -4.74 10.66 1.00
C VAL A 131 -4.30 10.84 2.44
N LEU A 132 -4.15 9.73 3.15
CA LEU A 132 -3.70 9.72 4.54
C LEU A 132 -2.24 9.28 4.61
N PRO A 133 -1.39 9.96 5.38
CA PRO A 133 -0.07 9.45 5.73
C PRO A 133 -0.22 8.31 6.74
N ARG A 134 0.81 7.49 6.87
CA ARG A 134 0.90 6.47 7.91
C ARG A 134 2.07 6.80 8.85
N PRO A 135 1.79 7.21 10.10
CA PRO A 135 2.84 7.50 11.08
C PRO A 135 3.79 6.31 11.26
N GLY A 136 5.10 6.57 11.27
CA GLY A 136 6.14 5.54 11.41
C GLY A 136 6.46 4.75 10.13
N TRP A 137 5.81 5.06 9.02
CA TRP A 137 6.06 4.44 7.72
C TRP A 137 6.48 5.48 6.69
N ASN A 138 7.40 5.09 5.80
CA ASN A 138 7.76 5.92 4.67
C ASN A 138 6.78 5.67 3.53
N SER A 139 6.45 6.73 2.80
CA SER A 139 5.71 6.66 1.54
C SER A 139 6.53 7.31 0.46
N MET A 140 6.35 6.86 -0.78
CA MET A 140 6.90 7.52 -1.95
C MET A 140 6.10 8.76 -2.36
N ASN A 141 5.12 9.19 -1.54
CA ASN A 141 4.12 10.19 -1.87
C ASN A 141 3.42 9.88 -3.20
N SER A 142 3.14 8.59 -3.42
CA SER A 142 2.43 8.10 -4.58
C SER A 142 1.26 7.23 -4.15
N PHE A 143 0.27 7.15 -5.02
CA PHE A 143 -0.93 6.35 -4.81
C PHE A 143 -1.57 5.97 -6.15
N GLN A 144 -2.39 4.93 -6.15
CA GLN A 144 -3.18 4.52 -7.32
C GLN A 144 -4.65 4.76 -7.07
N VAL A 145 -5.32 5.45 -8.00
CA VAL A 145 -6.79 5.46 -8.06
C VAL A 145 -7.21 4.22 -8.85
N ALA A 146 -7.82 3.25 -8.17
CA ALA A 146 -8.33 2.01 -8.73
C ALA A 146 -9.86 2.06 -8.83
N PHE A 147 -10.39 1.63 -9.97
CA PHE A 147 -11.83 1.60 -10.24
C PHE A 147 -12.17 0.52 -11.26
N ALA A 148 -13.45 0.31 -11.53
CA ALA A 148 -13.91 -0.57 -12.60
C ALA A 148 -14.99 0.11 -13.44
N ILE A 149 -15.07 -0.21 -14.72
CA ILE A 149 -16.16 0.22 -15.62
C ILE A 149 -16.62 -0.99 -16.42
N ASN A 150 -17.91 -1.35 -16.32
CA ASN A 150 -18.51 -2.53 -16.93
C ASN A 150 -17.72 -3.82 -16.64
N GLY A 151 -17.30 -4.02 -15.39
CA GLY A 151 -16.50 -5.15 -14.91
C GLY A 151 -15.01 -5.08 -15.25
N ARG A 152 -14.55 -4.08 -16.01
CA ARG A 152 -13.14 -3.92 -16.38
C ARG A 152 -12.43 -3.07 -15.34
N ARG A 153 -11.52 -3.69 -14.58
CA ARG A 153 -10.68 -3.01 -13.59
C ARG A 153 -9.62 -2.15 -14.26
N GLU A 154 -9.43 -0.95 -13.75
CA GLU A 154 -8.50 0.05 -14.26
C GLU A 154 -7.82 0.75 -13.07
N GLY A 155 -6.62 1.27 -13.30
CA GLY A 155 -5.91 2.05 -12.29
C GLY A 155 -5.08 3.16 -12.90
N MET A 156 -5.07 4.32 -12.26
CA MET A 156 -4.17 5.43 -12.60
C MET A 156 -3.33 5.81 -11.39
N THR A 157 -2.01 5.84 -11.57
CA THR A 157 -1.08 6.19 -10.50
C THR A 157 -0.78 7.68 -10.54
N PHE A 158 -0.66 8.28 -9.36
CA PHE A 158 -0.30 9.67 -9.17
C PHE A 158 0.81 9.78 -8.11
N ALA A 159 1.64 10.81 -8.26
CA ALA A 159 2.61 11.23 -7.26
C ALA A 159 2.34 12.67 -6.87
N TYR A 160 2.59 13.01 -5.61
CA TYR A 160 2.38 14.34 -5.09
C TYR A 160 3.59 14.85 -4.32
N SER A 161 3.69 16.17 -4.22
CA SER A 161 4.70 16.84 -3.40
C SER A 161 4.13 18.13 -2.84
N ALA A 162 4.15 18.26 -1.52
CA ALA A 162 3.80 19.50 -0.82
C ALA A 162 4.97 20.51 -0.78
N LYS A 163 6.16 20.13 -1.27
CA LYS A 163 7.37 20.98 -1.27
C LYS A 163 7.57 21.76 -2.57
N THR A 164 6.95 21.30 -3.64
CA THR A 164 7.09 21.85 -4.99
C THR A 164 5.73 22.30 -5.49
N VAL A 165 5.68 23.38 -6.23
CA VAL A 165 4.43 23.89 -6.83
C VAL A 165 4.40 23.50 -8.30
N CYS A 166 3.32 22.88 -8.75
CA CYS A 166 3.04 22.62 -10.16
C CYS A 166 1.52 22.58 -10.38
N GLU A 167 1.08 22.26 -11.60
CA GLU A 167 -0.34 22.04 -11.87
C GLU A 167 -0.90 20.90 -11.00
N SER A 168 -1.99 21.17 -10.28
CA SER A 168 -2.65 20.18 -9.41
C SER A 168 -4.03 19.77 -9.91
N ARG A 169 -4.46 20.29 -11.07
CA ARG A 169 -5.70 19.96 -11.75
C ARG A 169 -5.43 19.73 -13.22
N PHE A 170 -5.73 18.54 -13.73
CA PHE A 170 -5.50 18.20 -15.14
C PHE A 170 -6.34 16.99 -15.53
N ASP A 171 -6.47 16.78 -16.84
CA ASP A 171 -7.13 15.62 -17.42
C ASP A 171 -6.10 14.52 -17.72
N VAL A 172 -6.49 13.27 -17.49
CA VAL A 172 -5.66 12.10 -17.79
C VAL A 172 -6.48 11.01 -18.44
N THR A 173 -5.76 10.13 -19.13
CA THR A 173 -6.33 8.93 -19.74
C THR A 173 -5.63 7.72 -19.15
N THR A 174 -6.39 6.78 -18.62
CA THR A 174 -5.84 5.59 -17.97
C THR A 174 -5.03 4.71 -18.94
N PRO A 175 -4.00 4.00 -18.45
CA PRO A 175 -3.08 3.28 -19.30
C PRO A 175 -3.66 1.98 -19.89
N THR A 176 -4.58 1.29 -19.20
CA THR A 176 -5.00 -0.07 -19.61
C THR A 176 -6.08 -0.06 -20.70
N TYR A 177 -7.16 0.68 -20.48
CA TYR A 177 -8.33 0.73 -21.36
C TYR A 177 -8.63 2.14 -21.91
N GLY A 178 -7.83 3.14 -21.56
CA GLY A 178 -7.95 4.47 -22.13
C GLY A 178 -9.17 5.25 -21.63
N PHE A 179 -9.61 5.03 -20.39
CA PHE A 179 -10.70 5.80 -19.80
C PHE A 179 -10.24 7.21 -19.42
N GLY A 180 -11.00 8.22 -19.85
CA GLY A 180 -10.76 9.61 -19.46
C GLY A 180 -11.17 9.87 -18.01
N MET A 181 -10.36 10.63 -17.29
CA MET A 181 -10.69 11.14 -15.97
C MET A 181 -10.03 12.50 -15.74
N SER A 182 -10.72 13.40 -15.05
CA SER A 182 -10.20 14.68 -14.59
C SER A 182 -9.86 14.57 -13.12
N VAL A 183 -8.70 15.09 -12.72
CA VAL A 183 -8.28 15.09 -11.32
C VAL A 183 -8.01 16.50 -10.84
N ALA A 184 -8.28 16.77 -9.55
CA ALA A 184 -7.94 18.00 -8.87
C ALA A 184 -7.49 17.70 -7.44
N ALA A 185 -6.25 18.04 -7.11
CA ALA A 185 -5.71 17.93 -5.76
C ALA A 185 -5.76 19.28 -5.03
N SER A 186 -6.22 19.22 -3.78
CA SER A 186 -6.21 20.32 -2.81
C SER A 186 -5.35 19.92 -1.62
N PHE A 187 -4.41 20.78 -1.21
CA PHE A 187 -3.54 20.51 -0.05
C PHE A 187 -4.07 21.23 1.21
N PRO A 188 -3.79 20.70 2.40
CA PRO A 188 -4.23 21.29 3.66
C PRO A 188 -3.85 22.76 3.82
N GLY A 189 -4.78 23.55 4.35
CA GLY A 189 -4.58 25.00 4.56
C GLY A 189 -4.50 25.82 3.28
N GLY A 190 -4.96 25.29 2.15
CA GLY A 190 -4.98 26.00 0.86
C GLY A 190 -3.59 26.23 0.26
N LYS A 191 -2.57 25.52 0.75
CA LYS A 191 -1.20 25.66 0.26
C LYS A 191 -1.11 25.11 -1.17
N PRO A 192 -0.32 25.73 -2.06
CA PRO A 192 -0.04 25.15 -3.36
C PRO A 192 0.84 23.91 -3.18
N GLY A 193 0.63 22.91 -4.02
CA GLY A 193 1.48 21.72 -4.09
C GLY A 193 1.48 21.20 -5.52
N CYS A 194 2.13 20.07 -5.72
CA CYS A 194 2.29 19.47 -7.04
C CYS A 194 1.63 18.10 -7.06
N LEU A 195 0.83 17.84 -8.10
CA LEU A 195 0.30 16.52 -8.42
C LEU A 195 0.82 16.16 -9.82
N LYS A 196 1.29 14.94 -10.01
CA LYS A 196 1.72 14.43 -11.30
C LYS A 196 1.08 13.09 -11.57
N ALA A 197 0.58 12.92 -12.79
CA ALA A 197 0.18 11.63 -13.29
C ALA A 197 1.38 10.78 -13.67
N CYS A 198 1.25 9.50 -13.41
CA CYS A 198 2.30 8.53 -13.55
C CYS A 198 1.88 7.50 -14.58
N ASP A 199 2.24 7.78 -15.82
CA ASP A 199 1.92 6.92 -16.92
C ASP A 199 3.18 6.17 -17.37
N ALA A 200 3.08 4.84 -17.47
CA ALA A 200 4.17 4.00 -17.95
C ALA A 200 4.16 3.84 -19.49
N ARG A 201 3.25 4.53 -20.22
CA ARG A 201 3.22 4.50 -21.69
C ARG A 201 4.47 5.18 -22.30
N PRO A 202 5.01 4.64 -23.41
CA PRO A 202 6.14 5.25 -24.12
C PRO A 202 5.87 6.72 -24.48
N GLY A 203 6.77 7.63 -24.13
CA GLY A 203 6.64 9.08 -24.40
C GLY A 203 6.14 9.92 -23.22
N TYR A 204 5.66 9.29 -22.14
CA TYR A 204 5.39 9.96 -20.86
C TYR A 204 6.46 9.49 -19.86
N PRO A 205 7.21 10.39 -19.19
CA PRO A 205 8.25 9.99 -18.26
C PRO A 205 7.62 9.37 -17.01
N GLY A 206 7.37 8.06 -17.10
CA GLY A 206 6.91 7.22 -16.02
C GLY A 206 8.03 6.95 -15.03
N GLN A 207 7.94 7.57 -13.85
CA GLN A 207 8.40 6.95 -12.62
C GLN A 207 7.48 7.37 -11.49
N CYS A 208 6.47 6.54 -11.21
CA CYS A 208 5.83 6.55 -9.90
C CYS A 208 5.81 5.15 -9.34
N ALA A 209 6.84 4.87 -8.55
CA ALA A 209 6.72 4.56 -7.14
C ALA A 209 5.75 3.44 -6.68
N PHE A 210 5.24 2.61 -7.58
CA PHE A 210 5.35 1.17 -7.34
C PHE A 210 6.76 0.79 -7.78
N PHE A 211 7.74 1.00 -6.90
CA PHE A 211 9.15 0.82 -7.23
C PHE A 211 9.43 -0.65 -7.58
N SER A 212 9.80 -0.92 -8.83
CA SER A 212 10.53 -2.12 -9.23
C SER A 212 12.03 -1.79 -9.25
N GLY A 213 12.76 -2.13 -8.19
CA GLY A 213 14.22 -2.28 -8.25
C GLY A 213 15.05 -1.19 -7.57
N VAL A 214 15.51 -1.55 -6.36
CA VAL A 214 16.80 -1.27 -5.71
C VAL A 214 17.67 -0.11 -6.24
N GLU A 215 18.03 0.80 -5.32
CA GLU A 215 19.43 1.11 -5.01
C GLU A 215 19.64 1.06 -3.49
#